data_AF-A0A7D4AVY8-F1
#
_entry.id   AF-A0A7D4AVY8-F1
#
_cell.length_a   1.000
_cell.length_b   1.000
_cell.length_c   1.000
_cell.angle_alpha   90.00
_cell.angle_beta   90.00
_cell.angle_gamma   90.00
#
_symmetry.space_group_name_H-M   'P 1'
#
loop_
_entity.id
_entity.type
_entity.pdbx_description
1 polymer ?
#
loop_
_entity_poly.entity_id
_entity_poly.type
_entity_poly.pdbx_seq_one_letter_code
_entity_poly.pdbx_strand_id
1 'polypeptide(L)'
;MNIFDKIFGRKKTIDTAYQTDIKMDTLEDFAKLSSDNRMLALMRFSDRQQVNINHFAIFQFAILSDPNKNVKLTALKRIHAFKEHPDIMPMMKKFMAENDNNGLEPYFSMALSRLGIISLEDLNTKLNS
;
A
#
# COMPACT_ATOMS: atom_id res chain seq x y z
N MET A 1 -4.14 -24.99 8.47
CA MET A 1 -3.58 -23.86 9.25
C MET A 1 -3.31 -22.73 8.26
N ASN A 2 -3.98 -21.59 8.38
CA ASN A 2 -4.07 -20.61 7.30
C ASN A 2 -2.82 -19.71 7.26
N ILE A 3 -2.24 -19.44 6.08
CA ILE A 3 -1.04 -18.58 5.95
C ILE A 3 -1.27 -17.17 6.52
N PHE A 4 -2.54 -16.73 6.51
CA PHE A 4 -2.98 -15.48 7.12
C PHE A 4 -2.72 -15.44 8.63
N ASP A 5 -2.95 -16.52 9.36
CA ASP A 5 -2.74 -16.54 10.81
C ASP A 5 -1.25 -16.42 11.18
N LYS A 6 -0.37 -16.94 10.32
CA LYS A 6 1.09 -16.89 10.52
C LYS A 6 1.67 -15.49 10.24
N ILE A 7 1.10 -14.75 9.29
CA ILE A 7 1.56 -13.41 8.89
C ILE A 7 0.95 -12.32 9.77
N PHE A 8 -0.31 -12.48 10.18
CA PHE A 8 -1.08 -11.46 10.91
C PHE A 8 -1.24 -11.75 12.41
N GLY A 9 -0.75 -12.90 12.91
CA GLY A 9 -0.92 -13.39 14.28
C GLY A 9 -0.06 -12.74 15.37
N ARG A 10 0.46 -11.52 15.19
CA ARG A 10 1.11 -10.78 16.30
C ARG A 10 0.38 -9.47 16.59
N LYS A 11 -0.55 -9.53 17.54
CA LYS A 11 -0.89 -8.38 18.38
C LYS A 11 0.31 -8.10 19.29
N LYS A 12 1.20 -7.20 18.86
CA LYS A 12 2.00 -6.41 19.80
C LYS A 12 1.28 -5.08 19.94
N THR A 13 0.74 -4.83 21.12
CA THR A 13 0.32 -3.51 21.55
C THR A 13 1.55 -2.62 21.48
N ILE A 14 1.62 -1.76 20.46
CA ILE A 14 2.62 -0.70 20.38
C ILE A 14 1.97 0.49 21.05
N ASP A 15 2.50 0.89 22.20
CA ASP A 15 2.17 2.16 22.84
C ASP A 15 2.40 3.28 21.82
N THR A 16 1.30 3.85 21.34
CA THR A 16 1.29 4.87 20.28
C THR A 16 1.37 6.25 20.89
N ALA A 17 2.47 6.53 21.59
CA ALA A 17 2.89 7.90 21.88
C ALA A 17 3.79 8.39 20.72
N TYR A 18 3.21 8.60 19.54
CA TYR A 18 3.88 9.30 18.43
C TYR A 18 2.96 10.37 17.87
N GLN A 19 2.60 11.30 18.74
CA GLN A 19 1.93 12.54 18.42
C GLN A 19 2.99 13.54 17.94
N THR A 20 3.40 13.41 16.69
CA THR A 20 3.92 14.53 15.93
C THR A 20 2.95 14.75 14.78
N ASP A 21 2.26 15.89 14.83
CA ASP A 21 1.47 16.43 13.73
C ASP A 21 2.43 16.71 12.57
N ILE A 22 2.70 15.69 11.76
CA ILE A 22 3.32 15.89 10.46
C ILE A 22 2.24 16.57 9.63
N LYS A 23 2.22 17.91 9.62
CA LYS A 23 1.50 18.67 8.59
C LYS A 23 2.13 18.31 7.25
N MET A 24 1.44 17.49 6.49
CA MET A 24 1.85 17.03 5.18
C MET A 24 0.63 17.13 4.29
N ASP A 25 0.52 18.29 3.67
CA ASP A 25 -0.65 18.66 2.87
C ASP A 25 -0.42 18.38 1.38
N THR A 26 0.83 18.09 0.98
CA THR A 26 1.22 17.94 -0.42
C THR A 26 2.08 16.72 -0.71
N LEU A 27 2.11 16.31 -1.98
CA LEU A 27 3.04 15.29 -2.49
C LEU A 27 4.51 15.73 -2.37
N GLU A 28 4.78 17.03 -2.49
CA GLU A 28 6.13 17.57 -2.39
C GLU A 28 6.69 17.38 -0.97
N ASP A 29 5.87 17.62 0.05
CA ASP A 29 6.24 17.40 1.45
C ASP A 29 6.54 15.92 1.71
N PHE A 30 5.70 15.03 1.15
CA PHE A 30 5.93 13.58 1.21
C PHE A 30 7.27 13.17 0.59
N ALA A 31 7.62 13.70 -0.58
CA ALA A 31 8.85 13.34 -1.29
C ALA A 31 10.13 13.76 -0.53
N LYS A 32 10.05 14.83 0.28
CA LYS A 32 11.17 15.33 1.10
C LYS A 32 11.47 14.46 2.34
N LEU A 33 10.54 13.61 2.74
CA LEU A 33 10.71 12.73 3.92
C LEU A 33 11.75 11.64 3.67
N SER A 34 12.36 11.12 4.74
CA SER A 34 13.11 9.87 4.69
C SER A 34 12.21 8.70 4.30
N SER A 35 12.79 7.59 3.80
CA SER A 35 12.00 6.40 3.45
C SER A 35 11.15 5.89 4.61
N ASP A 36 11.70 5.90 5.83
CA ASP A 36 11.00 5.42 7.02
C ASP A 36 9.81 6.31 7.37
N ASN A 37 9.98 7.64 7.24
CA ASN A 37 8.89 8.59 7.46
C ASN A 37 7.84 8.53 6.35
N ARG A 38 8.23 8.28 5.09
CA ARG A 38 7.28 8.01 4.00
C ARG A 38 6.47 6.74 4.26
N MET A 39 7.10 5.69 4.76
CA MET A 39 6.35 4.49 5.16
C MET A 39 5.37 4.80 6.29
N LEU A 40 5.82 5.46 7.36
CA LEU A 40 4.98 5.86 8.50
C LEU A 40 3.77 6.68 8.06
N ALA A 41 3.99 7.65 7.17
CA ALA A 41 2.97 8.48 6.56
C ALA A 41 1.91 7.66 5.83
N LEU A 42 2.33 6.75 4.94
CA LEU A 42 1.42 5.84 4.25
C LEU A 42 0.62 4.98 5.24
N MET A 43 1.21 4.57 6.36
CA MET A 43 0.47 3.83 7.39
C MET A 43 -0.66 4.66 7.98
N ARG A 44 -0.38 5.92 8.34
CA ARG A 44 -1.35 6.86 8.91
C ARG A 44 -2.47 7.22 7.93
N PHE A 45 -2.12 7.55 6.68
CA PHE A 45 -3.09 7.96 5.66
C PHE A 45 -4.05 6.86 5.20
N SER A 46 -3.70 5.60 5.46
CA SER A 46 -4.56 4.44 5.19
C SER A 46 -5.39 3.97 6.38
N ASP A 47 -5.22 4.60 7.56
CA ASP A 47 -6.01 4.28 8.72
C ASP A 47 -7.46 4.74 8.48
N ARG A 48 -8.44 3.85 8.72
CA ARG A 48 -9.85 4.06 8.34
C ARG A 48 -10.45 5.35 8.91
N GLN A 49 -9.95 5.82 10.04
CA GLN A 49 -10.41 7.06 10.66
C GLN A 49 -9.81 8.32 10.01
N GLN A 50 -8.77 8.17 9.17
CA GLN A 50 -7.96 9.25 8.60
C GLN A 50 -7.81 9.12 7.07
N VAL A 51 -8.57 8.23 6.41
CA VAL A 51 -8.54 8.13 4.94
C VAL A 51 -9.14 9.40 4.35
N ASN A 52 -8.27 10.24 3.81
CA ASN A 52 -8.64 11.36 2.97
C ASN A 52 -8.37 10.99 1.51
N ILE A 53 -9.38 11.10 0.66
CA ILE A 53 -9.28 10.77 -0.77
C ILE A 53 -8.15 11.54 -1.47
N ASN A 54 -7.82 12.74 -1.00
CA ASN A 54 -6.74 13.57 -1.53
C ASN A 54 -5.35 12.95 -1.32
N HIS A 55 -5.20 12.00 -0.38
CA HIS A 55 -3.95 11.26 -0.21
C HIS A 55 -3.72 10.20 -1.29
N PHE A 56 -4.70 9.91 -2.16
CA PHE A 56 -4.52 8.92 -3.23
C PHE A 56 -3.31 9.25 -4.14
N ALA A 57 -3.10 10.52 -4.48
CA ALA A 57 -1.95 10.96 -5.28
C ALA A 57 -0.59 10.58 -4.63
N ILE A 58 -0.52 10.59 -3.29
CA ILE A 58 0.67 10.17 -2.55
C ILE A 58 0.89 8.67 -2.69
N PHE A 59 -0.17 7.86 -2.59
CA PHE A 59 -0.07 6.42 -2.79
C PHE A 59 0.26 6.05 -4.24
N GLN A 60 -0.32 6.76 -5.20
CA GLN A 60 0.00 6.58 -6.62
C GLN A 60 1.48 6.86 -6.89
N PHE A 61 2.01 7.98 -6.40
CA PHE A 61 3.44 8.27 -6.48
C PHE A 61 4.26 7.20 -5.77
N ALA A 62 3.87 6.80 -4.56
CA ALA A 62 4.60 5.82 -3.77
C ALA A 62 4.72 4.46 -4.47
N ILE A 63 3.70 4.02 -5.20
CA ILE A 63 3.71 2.76 -5.95
C ILE A 63 4.53 2.89 -7.24
N LEU A 64 4.23 3.91 -8.04
CA LEU A 64 4.75 4.02 -9.41
C LEU A 64 6.18 4.56 -9.44
N SER A 65 6.53 5.49 -8.55
CA SER A 65 7.71 6.34 -8.72
C SER A 65 8.66 6.39 -7.53
N ASP A 66 8.29 5.92 -6.34
CA ASP A 66 9.21 6.00 -5.18
C ASP A 66 10.50 5.19 -5.42
N PRO A 67 11.69 5.77 -5.19
CA PRO A 67 12.95 5.04 -5.39
C PRO A 67 13.15 3.92 -4.36
N ASN A 68 12.48 3.98 -3.20
CA ASN A 68 12.63 3.01 -2.14
C ASN A 68 11.60 1.88 -2.28
N LYS A 69 12.09 0.66 -2.52
CA LYS A 69 11.27 -0.55 -2.64
C LYS A 69 10.36 -0.78 -1.43
N ASN A 70 10.81 -0.54 -0.19
CA ASN A 70 9.98 -0.75 1.00
C ASN A 70 8.82 0.25 1.09
N VAL A 71 8.99 1.46 0.56
CA VAL A 71 7.91 2.44 0.42
C VAL A 71 6.87 1.94 -0.60
N LYS A 72 7.31 1.44 -1.77
CA LYS A 72 6.41 0.82 -2.76
C LYS A 72 5.58 -0.31 -2.15
N LEU A 73 6.24 -1.25 -1.46
CA LEU A 73 5.57 -2.37 -0.79
C LEU A 73 4.60 -1.91 0.31
N THR A 74 4.96 -0.86 1.05
CA THR A 74 4.12 -0.27 2.10
C THR A 74 2.85 0.33 1.52
N ALA A 75 2.96 1.02 0.39
CA ALA A 75 1.82 1.59 -0.34
C ALA A 75 0.91 0.49 -0.91
N LEU A 76 1.48 -0.53 -1.57
CA LEU A 76 0.72 -1.67 -2.12
C LEU A 76 -0.10 -2.40 -1.06
N LYS A 77 0.45 -2.63 0.14
CA LYS A 77 -0.29 -3.23 1.27
C LYS A 77 -1.57 -2.47 1.65
N ARG A 78 -1.62 -1.18 1.35
CA ARG A 78 -2.57 -0.20 1.91
C ARG A 78 -3.46 0.46 0.87
N ILE A 79 -3.14 0.35 -0.41
CA ILE A 79 -3.87 1.00 -1.52
C ILE A 79 -5.37 0.65 -1.54
N HIS A 80 -5.75 -0.53 -1.03
CA HIS A 80 -7.15 -0.94 -0.85
C HIS A 80 -8.00 0.01 0.03
N ALA A 81 -7.37 0.87 0.85
CA ALA A 81 -8.07 1.93 1.57
C ALA A 81 -8.78 2.92 0.62
N PHE A 82 -8.30 3.04 -0.63
CA PHE A 82 -8.82 3.93 -1.66
C PHE A 82 -9.64 3.17 -2.72
N LYS A 83 -10.24 2.01 -2.37
CA LYS A 83 -11.00 1.18 -3.33
C LYS A 83 -12.13 1.90 -4.08
N GLU A 84 -12.69 2.95 -3.49
CA GLU A 84 -13.76 3.77 -4.09
C GLU A 84 -13.21 4.95 -4.93
N HIS A 85 -11.89 5.16 -4.96
CA HIS A 85 -11.29 6.22 -5.78
C HIS A 85 -11.42 5.83 -7.27
N PRO A 86 -11.94 6.71 -8.14
CA PRO A 86 -12.21 6.37 -9.55
C PRO A 86 -10.97 5.86 -10.30
N ASP A 87 -9.81 6.42 -9.99
CA ASP A 87 -8.55 6.11 -10.70
C ASP A 87 -7.79 4.88 -10.19
N ILE A 88 -8.20 4.24 -9.09
CA ILE A 88 -7.45 3.11 -8.54
C ILE A 88 -7.43 1.90 -9.46
N MET A 89 -8.59 1.55 -10.03
CA MET A 89 -8.74 0.38 -10.89
C MET A 89 -8.00 0.55 -12.22
N PRO A 90 -8.15 1.68 -12.95
CA PRO A 90 -7.35 1.94 -14.15
C PRO A 90 -5.84 1.92 -13.87
N MET A 91 -5.39 2.56 -12.79
CA MET A 91 -3.97 2.64 -12.43
C MET A 91 -3.37 1.26 -12.17
N MET A 92 -4.03 0.44 -11.35
CA MET A 92 -3.53 -0.89 -10.99
C MET A 92 -3.59 -1.89 -12.15
N LYS A 93 -4.60 -1.81 -13.03
CA LYS A 93 -4.65 -2.64 -14.26
C LYS A 93 -3.52 -2.29 -15.22
N LYS A 94 -3.21 -1.01 -15.40
CA LYS A 94 -2.07 -0.57 -16.21
C LYS A 94 -0.76 -1.07 -15.60
N PHE A 95 -0.59 -0.89 -14.29
CA PHE A 95 0.61 -1.33 -13.58
C PHE A 95 0.80 -2.85 -13.62
N MET A 96 -0.28 -3.63 -13.68
CA MET A 96 -0.22 -5.08 -13.89
C MET A 96 0.30 -5.47 -15.27
N ALA A 97 -0.02 -4.69 -16.30
CA ALA A 97 0.46 -4.94 -17.67
C ALA A 97 1.94 -4.56 -17.88
N GLU A 98 2.48 -3.71 -17.01
CA GLU A 98 3.89 -3.33 -16.99
C GLU A 98 4.69 -4.46 -16.28
N ASN A 99 5.36 -5.34 -17.04
CA ASN A 99 6.05 -6.57 -16.58
C ASN A 99 7.20 -6.36 -15.54
N ASP A 100 7.36 -5.18 -14.96
CA ASP A 100 8.43 -4.82 -14.01
C ASP A 100 7.94 -4.82 -12.54
N ASN A 101 6.94 -5.67 -12.22
CA ASN A 101 6.35 -5.74 -10.88
C ASN A 101 6.75 -7.01 -10.09
N ASN A 102 7.55 -7.91 -10.67
CA ASN A 102 8.04 -9.13 -10.02
C ASN A 102 8.75 -8.85 -8.68
N GLY A 103 9.51 -7.75 -8.61
CA GLY A 103 10.18 -7.36 -7.38
C GLY A 103 9.24 -6.97 -6.24
N LEU A 104 7.95 -6.76 -6.51
CA LEU A 104 6.95 -6.25 -5.56
C LEU A 104 6.01 -7.35 -5.03
N GLU A 105 6.18 -8.59 -5.48
CA GLU A 105 5.44 -9.72 -4.95
C GLU A 105 5.89 -10.08 -3.51
N PRO A 106 4.98 -10.62 -2.67
CA PRO A 106 3.58 -10.97 -2.96
C PRO A 106 2.60 -9.77 -2.85
N TYR A 107 3.08 -8.60 -2.47
CA TYR A 107 2.22 -7.49 -2.09
C TYR A 107 1.49 -6.87 -3.27
N PHE A 108 2.06 -6.98 -4.47
CA PHE A 108 1.40 -6.57 -5.68
C PHE A 108 0.15 -7.42 -5.97
N SER A 109 0.28 -8.75 -6.01
CA SER A 109 -0.87 -9.64 -6.20
C SER A 109 -1.88 -9.53 -5.05
N MET A 110 -1.42 -9.33 -3.81
CA MET A 110 -2.33 -9.03 -2.70
C MET A 110 -3.14 -7.74 -2.92
N ALA A 111 -2.50 -6.67 -3.41
CA ALA A 111 -3.19 -5.42 -3.71
C ALA A 111 -4.25 -5.60 -4.78
N LEU A 112 -3.92 -6.30 -5.88
CA LEU A 112 -4.87 -6.64 -6.95
C LEU A 112 -6.07 -7.43 -6.43
N SER A 113 -5.83 -8.43 -5.58
CA SER A 113 -6.90 -9.24 -5.00
C SER A 113 -7.82 -8.43 -4.09
N ARG A 114 -7.25 -7.56 -3.23
CA ARG A 114 -8.04 -6.68 -2.33
C ARG A 114 -8.85 -5.62 -3.07
N LEU A 115 -8.49 -5.33 -4.32
CA LEU A 115 -9.23 -4.46 -5.23
C LEU A 115 -10.21 -5.22 -6.13
N GLY A 116 -10.25 -6.56 -6.05
CA GLY A 116 -11.10 -7.38 -6.90
C GLY A 116 -10.64 -7.42 -8.37
N ILE A 117 -9.39 -7.08 -8.67
CA ILE A 117 -8.82 -7.16 -10.02
C ILE A 117 -8.47 -8.60 -10.38
N ILE A 118 -7.98 -9.37 -9.42
CA ILE A 118 -7.78 -10.82 -9.52
C ILE A 118 -8.57 -11.52 -8.42
N SER A 119 -8.92 -12.79 -8.64
CA SER A 119 -9.61 -13.58 -7.62
C SER A 119 -8.66 -13.98 -6.47
N LEU A 120 -9.23 -14.42 -5.35
CA LEU A 120 -8.45 -15.02 -4.27
C LEU A 120 -7.79 -16.35 -4.71
N GLU A 121 -8.43 -17.07 -5.63
CA GLU A 121 -7.88 -18.29 -6.24
C GLU A 121 -6.64 -17.99 -7.09
N ASP A 122 -6.69 -16.95 -7.92
CA ASP A 122 -5.53 -16.49 -8.71
C ASP A 122 -4.37 -16.09 -7.80
N LEU A 123 -4.67 -15.36 -6.71
CA LEU A 123 -3.67 -15.01 -5.71
C LEU A 123 -3.04 -16.27 -5.09
N ASN A 124 -3.85 -17.22 -4.64
CA ASN A 124 -3.34 -18.46 -4.05
C ASN A 124 -2.50 -19.27 -5.03
N THR A 125 -2.88 -19.32 -6.31
CA THR A 125 -2.10 -19.97 -7.36
C THR A 125 -0.71 -19.34 -7.47
N LYS A 126 -0.64 -18.00 -7.53
CA LYS A 126 0.64 -17.27 -7.61
C LYS A 126 1.53 -17.40 -6.37
N LEU A 127 0.94 -17.57 -5.18
CA LEU A 127 1.71 -17.71 -3.93
C LEU A 127 2.28 -19.12 -3.72
N ASN A 128 1.73 -20.11 -4.41
CA ASN A 128 2.12 -21.52 -4.28
C ASN A 128 2.88 -22.06 -5.52
N SER A 129 3.07 -21.24 -6.55
CA SER A 129 3.92 -21.52 -7.72
C SER A 129 5.38 -21.21 -7.42
#